data_AF-A0A420NXF0-F1
#
_entry.id   AF-A0A420NXF0-F1
#
_cell.length_a   1.000
_cell.length_b   1.000
_cell.length_c   1.000
_cell.angle_alpha   90.00
_cell.angle_beta   90.00
_cell.angle_gamma   90.00
#
_symmetry.space_group_name_H-M   'P 1'
#
loop_
_entity.id
_entity.type
_entity.pdbx_description
1 polymer ?
#
loop_
_entity_poly.entity_id
_entity_poly.type
_entity_poly.pdbx_seq_one_letter_code
_entity_poly.pdbx_strand_id
1 'polypeptide(L)'
;MFVYSYAFSREWKLHMWNVFIHELGHVLGLRHEFAIGDVRDEMTTDREGEKAVRIDAPDPNSVMNYRNEPPQLQQSDIDSTRKFYSMTEGAHGKSPSIGMTPVVDYTPRWAVSRESSKN
;
A
#
# COMPACT_ATOMS: atom_id res chain seq x y z
N MET A 1 -19.57 -0.40 -15.36
CA MET A 1 -19.53 -0.06 -13.93
C MET A 1 -19.67 -1.37 -13.16
N PHE A 2 -18.58 -1.87 -12.58
CA PHE A 2 -18.66 -3.01 -11.66
C PHE A 2 -19.00 -2.45 -10.28
N VAL A 3 -20.23 -2.64 -9.85
CA VAL A 3 -20.60 -2.39 -8.46
C VAL A 3 -20.19 -3.64 -7.70
N TYR A 4 -19.28 -3.50 -6.74
CA TYR A 4 -18.81 -4.60 -5.89
C TYR A 4 -19.99 -5.10 -5.04
N SER A 5 -20.71 -6.11 -5.54
CA SER A 5 -21.93 -6.63 -4.91
C SER A 5 -21.66 -7.23 -3.52
N TYR A 6 -20.43 -7.69 -3.29
CA TYR A 6 -19.98 -8.26 -2.02
C TYR A 6 -20.12 -7.28 -0.85
N ALA A 7 -19.76 -6.00 -1.06
CA ALA A 7 -19.82 -4.94 -0.05
C ALA A 7 -21.26 -4.61 0.41
N PHE A 8 -22.27 -5.00 -0.37
CA PHE A 8 -23.69 -4.75 -0.08
C PHE A 8 -24.43 -5.97 0.48
N SER A 9 -23.74 -7.10 0.67
CA SER A 9 -24.32 -8.26 1.35
C SER A 9 -24.57 -7.96 2.83
N ARG A 10 -25.52 -8.68 3.44
CA ARG A 10 -25.96 -8.42 4.83
C ARG A 10 -24.83 -8.52 5.85
N GLU A 11 -23.87 -9.41 5.60
CA GLU A 11 -22.70 -9.64 6.45
C GLU A 11 -21.66 -8.52 6.27
N TRP A 12 -21.36 -8.14 5.02
CA TRP A 12 -20.34 -7.15 4.71
C TRP A 12 -20.79 -5.70 4.92
N LYS A 13 -22.10 -5.45 4.95
CA LYS A 13 -22.65 -4.11 5.17
C LYS A 13 -22.19 -3.48 6.49
N LEU A 14 -22.01 -4.28 7.54
CA LEU A 14 -21.49 -3.83 8.84
C LEU A 14 -19.98 -3.54 8.80
N HIS A 15 -19.28 -4.05 7.79
CA HIS A 15 -17.83 -3.94 7.62
C HIS A 15 -17.43 -3.10 6.40
N MET A 16 -18.37 -2.35 5.81
CA MET A 16 -18.10 -1.48 4.65
C MET A 16 -16.97 -0.48 4.94
N TRP A 17 -16.84 -0.01 6.18
CA TRP A 17 -15.77 0.91 6.56
C TRP A 17 -14.38 0.26 6.42
N ASN A 18 -14.26 -1.05 6.71
CA ASN A 18 -13.03 -1.79 6.56
C ASN A 18 -12.65 -1.98 5.08
N VAL A 19 -13.65 -2.29 4.24
CA VAL A 19 -13.45 -2.38 2.79
C VAL A 19 -13.02 -1.02 2.23
N PHE A 20 -13.65 0.07 2.69
CA PHE A 20 -13.25 1.41 2.29
C PHE A 20 -11.81 1.73 2.69
N ILE A 21 -11.35 1.28 3.86
CA ILE A 21 -9.96 1.45 4.29
C ILE A 21 -9.00 0.64 3.42
N HIS A 22 -9.35 -0.60 3.05
CA HIS A 22 -8.55 -1.41 2.12
C HIS A 22 -8.34 -0.66 0.80
N GLU A 23 -9.42 -0.16 0.20
CA GLU A 23 -9.35 0.58 -1.07
C GLU A 23 -8.63 1.93 -0.91
N LEU A 24 -8.81 2.62 0.22
CA LEU A 24 -8.05 3.82 0.54
C LEU A 24 -6.55 3.51 0.66
N GLY A 25 -6.19 2.35 1.20
CA GLY A 25 -4.81 1.85 1.22
C GLY A 25 -4.21 1.80 -0.17
N HIS A 26 -4.94 1.28 -1.18
CA HIS A 26 -4.49 1.31 -2.57
C HIS A 26 -4.27 2.72 -3.12
N VAL A 27 -5.16 3.67 -2.79
CA VAL A 27 -4.99 5.08 -3.17
C VAL A 27 -3.73 5.69 -2.54
N LEU A 28 -3.39 5.29 -1.32
CA LEU A 28 -2.17 5.69 -0.62
C LEU A 28 -0.92 4.93 -1.11
N GLY A 29 -1.06 4.01 -2.07
CA GLY A 29 0.04 3.24 -2.65
C GLY A 29 0.37 1.93 -1.91
N LEU A 30 -0.45 1.52 -0.94
CA LEU A 30 -0.34 0.20 -0.33
C LEU A 30 -0.78 -0.88 -1.32
N ARG A 31 -0.07 -2.01 -1.32
CA ARG A 31 -0.35 -3.18 -2.17
C ARG A 31 -0.74 -4.35 -1.28
N HIS A 32 -1.33 -5.39 -1.86
CA HIS A 32 -1.72 -6.54 -1.05
C HIS A 32 -0.53 -7.27 -0.44
N GLU A 33 -0.69 -7.75 0.79
CA GLU A 33 0.35 -8.49 1.51
C GLU A 33 0.78 -9.78 0.78
N PHE A 34 -0.17 -10.49 0.15
CA PHE A 34 0.08 -11.70 -0.63
C PHE A 34 0.72 -11.43 -2.00
N ALA A 35 0.62 -10.21 -2.51
CA ALA A 35 1.19 -9.85 -3.80
C ALA A 35 2.72 -9.64 -3.73
N ILE A 36 3.26 -9.47 -2.53
CA ILE A 36 4.69 -9.34 -2.31
C ILE A 36 5.26 -10.76 -2.34
N GLY A 37 5.84 -11.14 -3.48
CA GLY A 37 6.34 -12.50 -3.76
C GLY A 37 7.57 -12.96 -2.93
N ASP A 38 7.77 -12.39 -1.74
CA ASP A 38 8.84 -12.73 -0.81
C ASP A 38 8.48 -13.88 0.16
N VAL A 39 7.19 -14.19 0.33
CA VAL A 39 6.71 -15.41 0.97
C VAL A 39 6.11 -16.32 -0.12
N ARG A 40 6.92 -17.24 -0.63
CA ARG A 40 6.63 -18.01 -1.85
C ARG A 40 5.52 -19.06 -1.72
N ASP A 41 5.23 -19.55 -0.52
CA ASP A 41 4.54 -20.84 -0.37
C ASP A 41 3.14 -20.80 0.25
N GLU A 42 2.69 -19.70 0.84
CA GLU A 42 1.42 -19.72 1.63
C GLU A 42 0.33 -18.75 1.18
N MET A 43 0.64 -17.75 0.36
CA MET A 43 -0.38 -16.79 -0.07
C MET A 43 -0.17 -16.43 -1.54
N THR A 44 -0.92 -17.03 -2.46
CA THR A 44 -1.35 -16.38 -3.72
C THR A 44 -2.41 -17.20 -4.44
N THR A 45 -3.65 -16.70 -4.43
CA THR A 45 -4.41 -16.60 -5.67
C THR A 45 -3.94 -15.31 -6.34
N ASP A 46 -3.23 -15.44 -7.45
CA ASP A 46 -2.82 -14.36 -8.37
C ASP A 46 -1.90 -13.26 -7.79
N ARG A 47 -0.61 -13.31 -8.12
CA ARG A 47 0.37 -12.25 -7.79
C ARG A 47 -0.05 -10.93 -8.43
N GLU A 48 -0.23 -9.87 -7.64
CA GLU A 48 -0.38 -8.51 -8.20
C GLU A 48 0.97 -7.93 -8.68
N GLY A 49 1.59 -8.56 -9.68
CA GLY A 49 2.79 -8.07 -10.37
C GLY A 49 4.12 -8.21 -9.61
N GLU A 50 5.22 -8.03 -10.33
CA GLU A 50 6.58 -8.37 -9.87
C GLU A 50 7.31 -7.23 -9.13
N LYS A 51 6.63 -6.13 -8.80
CA LYS A 51 7.30 -4.87 -8.40
C LYS A 51 6.72 -4.23 -7.13
N ALA A 52 6.44 -5.03 -6.11
CA ALA A 52 6.12 -4.54 -4.77
C ALA A 52 7.25 -4.90 -3.79
N VAL A 53 7.56 -3.98 -2.87
CA VAL A 53 8.57 -4.19 -1.82
C VAL A 53 7.90 -3.96 -0.47
N ARG A 54 8.03 -4.91 0.45
CA ARG A 54 7.50 -4.75 1.82
C ARG A 54 8.38 -3.78 2.62
N ILE A 55 7.73 -2.91 3.37
CA ILE A 55 8.41 -1.92 4.24
C ILE A 55 8.87 -2.55 5.56
N ASP A 56 8.06 -3.47 6.09
CA ASP A 56 8.23 -4.15 7.37
C ASP A 56 7.94 -5.66 7.23
N ALA A 57 7.74 -6.37 8.34
CA ALA A 57 7.44 -7.81 8.33
C ALA A 57 6.02 -8.10 7.76
N PRO A 58 5.80 -9.29 7.17
CA PRO A 58 4.47 -9.69 6.71
C PRO A 58 3.46 -9.72 7.86
N ASP A 59 2.25 -9.25 7.60
CA ASP A 59 1.13 -9.37 8.53
C ASP A 59 -0.07 -10.09 7.87
N PRO A 60 -0.33 -11.36 8.21
CA PRO A 60 -1.46 -12.09 7.64
C PRO A 60 -2.81 -11.47 8.02
N ASN A 61 -2.86 -10.62 9.05
CA ASN A 61 -4.06 -9.93 9.51
C ASN A 61 -4.23 -8.52 8.96
N SER A 62 -3.29 -8.02 8.17
CA SER A 62 -3.35 -6.69 7.54
C SER A 62 -4.70 -6.44 6.86
N VAL A 63 -5.14 -5.18 6.89
CA VAL A 63 -6.29 -4.73 6.11
C VAL A 63 -6.06 -4.93 4.61
N MET A 64 -4.81 -4.97 4.15
CA MET A 64 -4.40 -5.18 2.76
C MET A 64 -4.28 -6.66 2.37
N ASN A 65 -4.66 -7.60 3.24
CA ASN A 65 -4.66 -9.02 2.86
C ASN A 65 -5.98 -9.45 2.20
N TYR A 66 -5.93 -10.49 1.36
CA TYR A 66 -7.13 -11.10 0.77
C TYR A 66 -7.55 -12.32 1.59
N ARG A 67 -8.71 -12.21 2.23
CA ARG A 67 -9.27 -13.23 3.11
C ARG A 67 -10.77 -13.32 2.96
N ASN A 68 -11.35 -14.42 3.42
CA ASN A 68 -12.79 -14.62 3.42
C ASN A 68 -13.49 -13.81 4.52
N GLU A 69 -12.75 -13.43 5.57
CA GLU A 69 -13.22 -12.56 6.63
C GLU A 69 -13.11 -11.08 6.23
N PRO A 70 -13.97 -10.21 6.77
CA PRO A 70 -13.84 -8.77 6.58
C PRO A 70 -12.44 -8.28 6.99
N PRO A 71 -11.78 -7.46 6.15
CA PRO A 71 -10.47 -6.92 6.49
C PRO A 71 -10.59 -6.04 7.75
N GLN A 72 -9.51 -5.86 8.48
CA GLN A 72 -9.49 -5.01 9.67
C GLN A 72 -8.17 -4.27 9.73
N LEU A 73 -8.23 -2.96 10.01
CA LEU A 73 -7.04 -2.14 10.21
C LEU A 73 -6.20 -2.69 11.37
N GLN A 74 -4.94 -3.01 11.08
CA GLN A 74 -3.96 -3.43 12.07
C GLN A 74 -2.99 -2.30 12.38
N GLN A 75 -2.28 -2.44 13.51
CA GLN A 75 -1.23 -1.48 13.88
C GLN A 75 -0.07 -1.48 12.86
N SER A 76 0.24 -2.63 12.28
CA SER A 76 1.23 -2.80 11.20
C SER A 76 0.92 -1.93 9.97
N ASP A 77 -0.35 -1.84 9.58
CA ASP A 77 -0.82 -0.99 8.48
C ASP A 77 -0.54 0.50 8.77
N ILE A 78 -0.84 0.92 10.00
CA ILE A 78 -0.62 2.29 10.47
C ILE A 78 0.86 2.63 10.49
N ASP A 79 1.68 1.76 11.06
CA ASP A 79 3.11 1.99 11.26
C ASP A 79 3.86 1.98 9.92
N SER A 80 3.56 1.03 9.04
CA SER A 80 4.14 0.95 7.69
C SER A 80 3.78 2.17 6.85
N THR A 81 2.51 2.61 6.91
CA THR A 81 2.04 3.82 6.19
C THR A 81 2.71 5.07 6.71
N ARG A 82 2.81 5.25 8.04
CA ARG A 82 3.54 6.36 8.65
C ARG A 82 5.00 6.36 8.26
N LYS A 83 5.64 5.19 8.30
CA LYS A 83 7.04 5.01 7.91
C LYS A 83 7.25 5.44 6.46
N PHE A 84 6.40 4.99 5.53
CA PHE A 84 6.43 5.38 4.12
C PHE A 84 6.37 6.90 3.93
N TYR A 85 5.37 7.56 4.52
CA TYR A 85 5.19 9.01 4.36
C TYR A 85 6.14 9.86 5.22
N SER A 86 6.82 9.26 6.20
CA SER A 86 7.88 9.92 6.96
C SER A 86 9.24 9.89 6.27
N MET A 87 9.39 9.11 5.19
CA MET A 87 10.63 9.08 4.44
C MET A 87 10.93 10.48 3.90
N THR A 88 12.19 10.89 3.98
CA THR A 88 12.68 12.18 3.45
C THR A 88 13.83 11.94 2.50
N GLU A 89 14.13 12.94 1.67
CA GLU A 89 15.36 12.90 0.87
C GLU A 89 16.56 12.74 1.81
N GLY A 90 17.49 11.85 1.46
CA GLY A 90 18.75 11.71 2.16
C GLY A 90 19.69 12.89 1.90
N ALA A 91 20.84 12.92 2.58
CA ALA A 91 21.89 13.88 2.29
C ALA A 91 22.23 13.88 0.78
N HIS A 92 22.36 15.07 0.19
CA HIS A 92 22.57 15.32 -1.25
C HIS A 92 21.35 15.11 -2.18
N GLY A 93 20.12 15.16 -1.66
CA GLY A 93 18.91 15.13 -2.50
C GLY A 93 18.63 13.77 -3.14
N LYS A 94 19.19 12.69 -2.57
CA LYS A 94 18.88 11.33 -3.00
C LYS A 94 17.50 10.93 -2.46
N SER A 95 16.66 10.36 -3.31
CA SER A 95 15.41 9.76 -2.87
C SER A 95 15.64 8.68 -1.81
N PRO A 96 14.74 8.54 -0.83
CA PRO A 96 14.75 7.43 0.10
C PRO A 96 14.60 6.10 -0.65
N SER A 97 15.01 5.02 0.00
CA SER A 97 14.98 3.68 -0.56
C SER A 97 14.58 2.65 0.49
N ILE A 98 13.81 1.65 0.08
CA ILE A 98 13.52 0.46 0.89
C ILE A 98 14.35 -0.68 0.31
N GLY A 99 15.34 -1.16 1.07
CA GLY A 99 16.34 -2.09 0.55
C GLY A 99 17.10 -1.46 -0.63
N MET A 100 17.02 -2.10 -1.79
CA MET A 100 17.63 -1.60 -3.04
C MET A 100 16.66 -0.79 -3.91
N THR A 101 15.40 -0.67 -3.51
CA THR A 101 14.35 -0.05 -4.33
C THR A 101 14.19 1.42 -3.96
N PRO A 102 14.41 2.36 -4.90
CA PRO A 102 14.18 3.77 -4.67
C PRO A 102 12.69 4.05 -4.54
N VAL A 103 12.33 4.91 -3.58
CA VAL A 103 10.97 5.38 -3.38
C VAL A 103 10.82 6.75 -4.05
N VAL A 104 9.86 6.85 -4.96
CA VAL A 104 9.50 8.10 -5.67
C VAL A 104 8.12 8.58 -5.19
N ASP A 105 7.84 9.88 -5.37
CA ASP A 105 6.51 10.49 -5.12
C ASP A 105 5.90 10.30 -3.71
N TYR A 106 6.72 9.94 -2.71
CA TYR A 106 6.32 9.76 -1.31
C TYR A 106 6.03 11.07 -0.56
N THR A 107 6.46 12.19 -1.12
CA THR A 107 5.98 13.52 -0.72
C THR A 107 5.01 13.97 -1.80
N PRO A 108 3.73 14.25 -1.50
CA PRO A 108 2.81 14.87 -2.44
C PRO A 108 3.26 16.32 -2.68
N ARG A 109 4.31 16.47 -3.49
CA ARG A 109 4.76 17.76 -4.00
C ARG A 109 3.83 18.09 -5.16
N TRP A 110 3.11 19.19 -5.03
CA TRP A 110 2.47 19.83 -6.17
C TRP A 110 3.52 19.93 -7.27
N ALA A 111 3.28 19.31 -8.42
CA ALA A 111 4.14 19.41 -9.59
C ALA A 111 4.04 20.84 -10.15
N VAL A 112 4.59 21.81 -9.42
CA VAL A 112 4.87 23.14 -9.96
C VAL A 112 6.21 23.01 -10.67
N SER A 113 6.09 22.83 -11.98
CA SER A 113 7.12 22.97 -13.01
C SER A 113 8.52 23.34 -12.51
N ARG A 114 9.42 22.34 -12.51
CA ARG A 114 10.86 22.60 -12.67
C ARG A 114 11.11 23.08 -14.10
N GLU A 115 10.75 24.33 -14.36
CA GLU A 115 11.18 25.04 -15.56
C GLU A 115 11.64 26.43 -15.13
N SER A 116 12.88 26.50 -14.65
CA SER A 116 13.64 27.75 -14.62
C SER A 116 15.12 27.46 -14.51
N SER A 117 15.87 28.13 -15.39
CA SER A 117 17.32 28.19 -15.52
C SER A 117 18.00 27.06 -16.29
N LYS A 118 17.82 27.08 -17.61
CA LYS A 118 18.98 26.93 -18.50
C LYS A 118 19.49 28.35 -18.77
N ASN A 119 20.74 28.58 -18.40
CA ASN A 119 21.54 29.76 -18.76
C ASN A 119 21.57 29.97 -20.28
#